data_AF-A0A3D0H8N2-F1
#
_entry.id   AF-A0A3D0H8N2-F1
#
_cell.length_a   1.000
_cell.length_b   1.000
_cell.length_c   1.000
_cell.angle_alpha   90.00
_cell.angle_beta   90.00
_cell.angle_gamma   90.00
#
_symmetry.space_group_name_H-M   'P 1'
#
loop_
_entity.id
_entity.type
_entity.pdbx_description
1 polymer ?
#
loop_
_entity_poly.entity_id
_entity_poly.type
_entity_poly.pdbx_seq_one_letter_code
_entity_poly.pdbx_strand_id
1 'polypeptide(L)'
;YVAIGQKKSTVAQVVEVLRKAGAMEYTIVVSACASDPATLQFIAPYSGTAMGEYYRDRGKHALIIYDDLSKQATAYRQVSLLLRRPP
;
A
#
# COMPACT_ATOMS: atom_id res chain seq x y z
N TYR A 1 2.75 4.22 5.10
CA TYR A 1 2.82 2.75 5.13
C TYR A 1 1.76 2.18 4.21
N VAL A 2 2.15 1.44 3.17
CA VAL A 2 1.25 0.86 2.17
C VAL A 2 1.17 -0.64 2.39
N ALA A 3 0.04 -1.12 2.92
CA ALA A 3 -0.24 -2.53 3.09
C ALA A 3 -0.94 -3.11 1.85
N ILE A 4 -0.31 -4.09 1.22
CA ILE A 4 -0.72 -4.69 -0.05
C ILE A 4 -0.93 -6.17 0.17
N GLY A 5 -2.15 -6.66 -0.04
CA GLY A 5 -2.48 -8.08 0.13
C GLY A 5 -2.28 -8.59 1.55
N GLN A 6 -2.24 -7.72 2.56
CA GLN A 6 -2.10 -8.11 3.96
C GLN A 6 -3.44 -8.51 4.56
N LYS A 7 -3.43 -9.31 5.64
CA LYS A 7 -4.65 -9.57 6.41
C LYS A 7 -5.10 -8.28 7.10
N LYS A 8 -6.40 -8.02 7.11
CA LYS A 8 -6.98 -6.83 7.76
C LYS A 8 -6.60 -6.73 9.24
N SER A 9 -6.51 -7.86 9.94
CA SER A 9 -6.07 -7.92 11.34
C SER A 9 -4.60 -7.52 11.52
N THR A 10 -3.72 -7.92 10.61
CA THR A 10 -2.30 -7.52 10.63
C THR A 10 -2.16 -6.00 10.45
N VAL A 11 -2.90 -5.41 9.52
CA VAL A 11 -2.90 -3.95 9.34
C VAL A 11 -3.43 -3.24 10.59
N ALA A 12 -4.50 -3.74 11.20
CA ALA A 12 -5.04 -3.18 12.44
C ALA A 12 -4.04 -3.21 13.60
N GLN A 13 -3.27 -4.30 13.73
CA GLN A 13 -2.19 -4.41 14.72
C GLN A 13 -1.09 -3.37 14.48
N VAL A 14 -0.67 -3.16 13.22
CA VAL A 14 0.32 -2.13 12.87
C VAL A 14 -0.19 -0.72 13.19
N VAL A 15 -1.42 -0.40 12.82
CA VAL A 15 -2.05 0.90 13.14
C VAL A 15 -2.09 1.12 14.65
N GLU A 16 -2.43 0.09 15.42
CA GLU A 16 -2.48 0.19 16.88
C GLU A 16 -1.09 0.41 17.50
N VAL A 17 -0.04 -0.24 16.97
CA VAL A 17 1.35 0.01 17.40
C VAL A 17 1.77 1.45 17.08
N LEU A 18 1.49 1.93 15.86
CA LEU A 18 1.78 3.31 15.47
C LEU A 18 1.04 4.31 16.37
N ARG A 19 -0.22 4.02 16.71
CA ARG A 19 -1.04 4.87 17.58
C ARG A 19 -0.47 4.93 18.99
N LYS A 20 -0.10 3.79 19.59
CA LYS A 20 0.52 3.73 20.93
C LYS A 20 1.87 4.44 20.99
N ALA A 21 2.62 4.42 19.89
CA ALA A 21 3.90 5.12 19.79
C ALA A 21 3.79 6.61 19.40
N GLY A 22 2.57 7.15 19.25
CA GLY A 22 2.35 8.52 18.79
C GLY A 22 2.72 8.77 17.32
N ALA A 23 3.00 7.71 16.54
CA ALA A 23 3.47 7.82 15.16
C ALA A 23 2.37 8.06 14.13
N MET A 24 1.10 7.85 14.50
CA MET A 24 -0.04 8.10 13.60
C MET A 24 -0.23 9.57 13.25
N GLU A 25 0.29 10.52 14.05
CA GLU A 25 0.17 11.96 13.77
C GLU A 25 0.87 12.39 12.47
N TYR A 26 1.89 11.64 12.07
CA TYR A 26 2.68 11.90 10.86
C TYR A 26 2.70 10.73 9.88
N THR A 27 1.84 9.72 10.08
CA THR A 27 1.80 8.52 9.23
C THR A 27 0.47 8.38 8.52
N ILE A 28 0.52 8.25 7.19
CA ILE A 28 -0.62 7.82 6.37
C ILE A 28 -0.53 6.31 6.16
N VAL A 29 -1.65 5.60 6.39
CA VAL A 29 -1.80 4.17 6.12
C VAL A 29 -2.70 3.97 4.92
N VAL A 30 -2.13 3.44 3.84
CA VAL A 30 -2.87 2.99 2.65
C VAL A 30 -3.04 1.47 2.77
N SER A 31 -4.27 0.98 2.65
CA SER A 31 -4.58 -0.43 2.85
C SER A 31 -5.38 -0.99 1.67
N ALA A 32 -4.81 -1.98 0.99
CA ALA A 32 -5.51 -2.89 0.09
C ALA A 32 -5.28 -4.32 0.62
N CYS A 33 -6.25 -4.84 1.36
CA CYS A 33 -6.17 -6.13 2.05
C CYS A 33 -6.23 -7.31 1.09
N ALA A 34 -5.87 -8.50 1.56
CA ALA A 34 -5.95 -9.74 0.80
C ALA A 34 -7.36 -10.08 0.28
N SER A 35 -8.39 -9.58 0.98
CA SER A 35 -9.80 -9.71 0.60
C SER A 35 -10.24 -8.75 -0.50
N ASP A 36 -9.45 -7.71 -0.78
CA ASP A 36 -9.82 -6.68 -1.76
C ASP A 36 -9.43 -7.14 -3.18
N PRO A 37 -10.12 -6.63 -4.22
CA PRO A 37 -9.81 -6.95 -5.61
C PRO A 37 -8.33 -6.74 -5.97
N ALA A 38 -7.80 -7.58 -6.87
CA ALA A 38 -6.43 -7.49 -7.36
C ALA A 38 -6.10 -6.11 -7.97
N THR A 39 -7.09 -5.41 -8.53
CA THR A 39 -6.92 -4.05 -9.05
C THR A 39 -6.60 -3.02 -7.95
N LEU A 40 -7.21 -3.15 -6.76
CA LEU A 40 -6.88 -2.29 -5.61
C LEU A 40 -5.49 -2.60 -5.06
N GLN A 41 -5.13 -3.88 -4.98
CA GLN A 41 -3.78 -4.29 -4.55
C GLN A 41 -2.71 -3.81 -5.54
N PHE A 42 -3.01 -3.85 -6.84
CA PHE A 42 -2.14 -3.33 -7.90
C PHE A 42 -1.92 -1.82 -7.77
N ILE A 43 -2.99 -1.04 -7.53
CA ILE A 43 -2.91 0.43 -7.52
C ILE A 43 -2.38 1.00 -6.19
N ALA A 44 -2.47 0.26 -5.08
CA ALA A 44 -2.15 0.76 -3.74
C ALA A 44 -0.75 1.40 -3.62
N PRO A 45 0.34 0.86 -4.18
CA PRO A 45 1.65 1.52 -4.14
C PRO A 45 1.66 2.87 -4.84
N TYR A 46 0.97 3.00 -5.98
CA TYR A 46 0.89 4.25 -6.72
C TYR A 46 0.12 5.30 -5.92
N SER A 47 -0.99 4.92 -5.29
CA SER A 47 -1.73 5.81 -4.39
C SER A 47 -0.86 6.30 -3.22
N GLY A 48 -0.09 5.40 -2.60
CA GLY A 48 0.85 5.77 -1.54
C GLY A 48 2.00 6.65 -2.03
N THR A 49 2.50 6.41 -3.24
CA THR A 49 3.52 7.25 -3.90
C THR A 49 2.99 8.66 -4.08
N ALA A 50 1.83 8.83 -4.70
CA ALA A 50 1.23 10.14 -4.95
C ALA A 50 0.98 10.93 -3.65
N MET A 51 0.56 10.26 -2.58
CA MET A 51 0.44 10.90 -1.26
C MET A 51 1.79 11.38 -0.71
N GLY A 52 2.87 10.64 -0.93
CA GLY A 52 4.23 11.06 -0.55
C GLY A 52 4.75 12.21 -1.42
N GLU A 53 4.47 12.18 -2.72
CA GLU A 53 4.85 13.22 -3.67
C GLU A 53 4.27 14.59 -3.31
N TYR A 54 3.05 14.63 -2.76
CA TYR A 54 2.45 15.86 -2.22
C TYR A 54 3.40 16.62 -1.26
N TYR A 55 4.11 15.89 -0.39
CA TYR A 55 5.06 16.45 0.57
C TYR A 55 6.40 16.78 -0.11
N ARG A 56 6.93 15.87 -0.93
CA ARG A 56 8.16 16.07 -1.71
C ARG A 56 8.10 17.36 -2.52
N ASP A 57 7.01 17.57 -3.25
CA ASP A 57 6.84 18.69 -4.18
C ASP A 57 6.59 20.02 -3.45
N ARG A 58 6.41 19.98 -2.12
CA ARG A 58 6.30 21.15 -1.24
C ARG A 58 7.56 21.35 -0.40
N GLY A 59 8.68 20.78 -0.80
CA GLY A 59 9.97 20.93 -0.12
C GLY A 59 10.05 20.21 1.22
N LYS A 60 9.18 19.22 1.48
CA LYS A 60 9.21 18.38 2.67
C LYS A 60 9.81 17.00 2.35
N HIS A 61 10.23 16.29 3.38
CA HIS A 61 10.68 14.91 3.26
C HIS A 61 9.52 13.94 3.53
N ALA A 62 9.48 12.82 2.81
CA ALA A 62 8.51 11.76 3.00
C ALA A 62 9.20 10.39 2.99
N LEU A 63 8.71 9.48 3.84
CA LEU A 63 9.11 8.07 3.87
C LEU A 63 7.95 7.21 3.40
N ILE A 64 8.20 6.31 2.45
CA ILE A 64 7.21 5.36 1.95
C ILE A 64 7.72 3.95 2.19
N ILE A 65 6.85 3.09 2.70
CA ILE A 65 7.11 1.66 2.94
C ILE A 65 6.03 0.89 2.19
N TYR A 66 6.45 -0.06 1.34
CA TYR A 66 5.56 -0.97 0.61
C TYR A 66 5.63 -2.37 1.22
N ASP A 67 4.51 -2.87 1.73
CA ASP A 67 4.40 -4.19 2.39
C ASP A 67 3.27 -5.04 1.76
N ASP A 68 3.50 -5.78 0.68
CA ASP A 68 4.78 -5.90 -0.03
C ASP A 68 4.62 -5.88 -1.57
N LEU A 69 5.71 -5.56 -2.26
CA LEU A 69 5.72 -5.46 -3.72
C LEU A 69 5.62 -6.83 -4.43
N SER A 70 5.94 -7.93 -3.75
CA SER A 70 5.77 -9.28 -4.31
C SER A 70 4.29 -9.63 -4.45
N LYS A 71 3.46 -9.26 -3.46
CA LYS A 71 2.00 -9.37 -3.54
C LYS A 71 1.43 -8.41 -4.59
N GLN A 72 1.98 -7.20 -4.72
CA GLN A 72 1.58 -6.31 -5.81
C GLN A 72 1.86 -6.91 -7.19
N ALA A 73 3.04 -7.50 -7.40
CA ALA A 73 3.41 -8.13 -8.67
C ALA A 73 2.49 -9.32 -8.98
N THR A 74 2.12 -10.11 -7.96
CA THR A 74 1.14 -11.19 -8.11
C THR A 74 -0.23 -10.67 -8.53
N ALA A 75 -0.69 -9.57 -7.94
CA ALA A 75 -1.94 -8.92 -8.31
C ALA A 75 -1.91 -8.39 -9.75
N TYR A 76 -0.81 -7.74 -10.16
CA TYR A 76 -0.63 -7.28 -11.55
C TYR A 76 -0.60 -8.43 -12.55
N ARG A 77 0.05 -9.56 -12.21
CA ARG A 77 0.05 -10.78 -13.02
C ARG A 77 -1.38 -11.31 -13.20
N GLN A 78 -2.17 -11.38 -12.13
CA GLN A 78 -3.58 -11.80 -12.21
C GLN A 78 -4.38 -10.90 -13.16
N VAL A 79 -4.24 -9.58 -13.03
CA VAL A 79 -4.91 -8.62 -13.91
C VAL A 79 -4.48 -8.81 -15.37
N SER A 80 -3.17 -8.95 -15.61
CA SER A 80 -2.62 -9.13 -16.96
C SER A 80 -3.10 -10.40 -17.65
N LEU A 81 -3.15 -11.52 -16.91
CA LEU A 81 -3.64 -12.80 -17.43
C LEU A 81 -5.15 -12.77 -17.75
N LEU A 82 -5.96 -12.11 -16.90
CA LEU A 82 -7.39 -11.94 -17.18
C LEU A 82 -7.64 -11.10 -18.43
N LEU A 83 -6.74 -10.15 -18.73
CA LEU A 83 -6.74 -9.36 -19.96
C LEU A 83 -6.07 -10.06 -21.15
N ARG A 84 -5.72 -11.36 -21.02
CA ARG A 84 -5.06 -12.17 -22.04
C ARG A 84 -3.76 -11.58 -22.59
N ARG A 85 -3.01 -10.86 -21.74
CA ARG A 85 -1.65 -10.44 -22.07
C ARG A 85 -0.72 -11.66 -22.05
N PRO A 86 0.20 -11.80 -23.02
CA PRO A 86 1.20 -12.87 -23.00
C PRO A 86 2.01 -12.85 -21.68
N PRO A 87 2.23 -14.01 -21.03
CA PRO A 87 3.00 -14.12 -19.80
C PRO A 87 4.51 -13.99 -20.02
#